data_AF-A0A1Y3BI32-F1
#
_entry.id   AF-A0A1Y3BI32-F1
#
_cell.length_a   1.000
_cell.length_b   1.000
_cell.length_c   1.000
_cell.angle_alpha   90.00
_cell.angle_beta   90.00
_cell.angle_gamma   90.00
#
_symmetry.space_group_name_H-M   'P 1'
#
loop_
_entity.id
_entity.type
_entity.pdbx_description
1 polymer ?
#
loop_
_entity_poly.entity_id
_entity_poly.type
_entity_poly.pdbx_seq_one_letter_code
_entity_poly.pdbx_strand_id
1 'polypeptide(L)'
;MHHQRFIIILLQLWSIINYCQSKKLILQFDDRNHIPDELDFLSDDYIDYINEQLDTSWNARRNFHQNVSRIFIQGLMGTLPTPEHLKLPKLQHYITDEEQLPLEFDSRKKWPKCKTISEIRDQGPCGSCWAFGAAEAMSDRVCIGSQGRINVELSPEDLVSCCRNCGAGCNGGFPAAAWSYFVQNGLVSGGLYGNHHTCQPYAFAPCEHHTKGKRPPCDEIQPTPRCQHK
;
A
#
# COMPACT_ATOMS: atom_id res chain seq x y z
N MET A 1 -4.33 -15.32 27.56
CA MET A 1 -5.26 -14.47 26.82
C MET A 1 -4.53 -13.93 25.61
N HIS A 2 -4.73 -14.58 24.45
CA HIS A 2 -3.94 -14.38 23.23
C HIS A 2 -4.39 -13.12 22.47
N HIS A 3 -3.47 -12.19 22.24
CA HIS A 3 -3.64 -11.09 21.30
C HIS A 3 -3.24 -11.56 19.88
N GLN A 4 -4.22 -11.72 19.00
CA GLN A 4 -4.01 -11.83 17.55
C GLN A 4 -3.61 -10.45 17.02
N ARG A 5 -2.39 -10.32 16.49
CA ARG A 5 -1.96 -9.18 15.68
C ARG A 5 -2.07 -9.57 14.22
N PHE A 6 -3.03 -8.99 13.50
CA PHE A 6 -3.05 -9.01 12.05
C PHE A 6 -1.93 -8.09 11.55
N ILE A 7 -0.85 -8.69 11.04
CA ILE A 7 0.21 -8.00 10.31
C ILE A 7 -0.13 -8.18 8.83
N ILE A 8 -0.69 -7.15 8.21
CA ILE A 8 -0.68 -6.99 6.75
C ILE A 8 0.65 -6.30 6.44
N ILE A 9 1.66 -7.05 6.03
CA ILE A 9 2.86 -6.51 5.39
C ILE A 9 3.01 -7.21 4.04
N LEU A 10 3.04 -6.36 3.01
CA LEU A 10 3.46 -6.64 1.65
C LEU A 10 4.81 -7.37 1.64
N LEU A 11 4.78 -8.67 1.39
CA LEU A 11 5.91 -9.42 0.86
C LEU A 11 5.52 -9.86 -0.53
N GLN A 12 6.03 -9.15 -1.54
CA GLN A 12 6.36 -9.60 -2.90
C GLN A 12 6.85 -8.37 -3.68
N LEU A 13 8.09 -7.95 -3.47
CA LEU A 13 8.88 -7.14 -4.41
C LEU A 13 10.34 -7.19 -3.96
N TRP A 14 10.94 -8.37 -4.07
CA TRP A 14 12.40 -8.52 -3.99
C TRP A 14 12.88 -9.32 -5.20
N SER A 15 12.90 -8.63 -6.34
CA SER A 15 13.74 -8.89 -7.51
C SER A 15 13.55 -7.76 -8.51
N ILE A 16 14.65 -7.27 -9.09
CA ILE A 16 14.78 -6.14 -10.03
C ILE A 16 14.90 -4.76 -9.37
N ILE A 17 16.11 -4.43 -8.91
CA ILE A 17 16.84 -3.19 -9.26
C ILE A 17 18.33 -3.54 -9.20
N ASN A 18 18.97 -3.55 -10.37
CA ASN A 18 20.42 -3.54 -10.47
C ASN A 18 20.95 -2.22 -9.89
N TYR A 19 21.81 -2.34 -8.88
CA TYR A 19 23.16 -1.77 -8.92
C TYR A 19 23.26 -0.24 -9.09
N CYS A 20 23.03 0.52 -8.01
CA CYS A 20 23.65 1.84 -7.86
C CYS A 20 25.01 1.65 -7.17
N GLN A 21 26.08 1.97 -7.90
CA GLN A 21 27.47 1.69 -7.56
C GLN A 21 27.92 2.26 -6.21
N SER A 22 28.47 1.39 -5.34
CA SER A 22 29.78 1.52 -4.68
C SER A 22 29.80 0.72 -3.37
N LYS A 23 30.85 -0.09 -3.21
CA LYS A 23 31.16 -1.04 -2.15
C LYS A 23 30.53 -2.44 -2.30
N LYS A 24 31.43 -3.33 -2.71
CA LYS A 24 31.36 -4.78 -2.84
C LYS A 24 30.94 -5.41 -1.50
N LEU A 25 29.64 -5.48 -1.24
CA LEU A 25 29.10 -6.43 -0.27
C LEU A 25 28.61 -7.63 -1.09
N ILE A 26 29.38 -8.72 -1.04
CA ILE A 26 28.94 -10.01 -1.55
C ILE A 26 27.76 -10.41 -0.66
N LEU A 27 26.53 -10.17 -1.12
CA LEU A 27 25.36 -10.82 -0.57
C LEU A 27 25.49 -12.30 -0.97
N GLN A 28 25.98 -13.14 -0.05
CA GLN A 28 25.65 -14.55 -0.11
C GLN A 28 24.13 -14.61 0.05
N PHE A 29 23.43 -14.93 -1.02
CA PHE A 29 22.05 -15.39 -0.91
C PHE A 29 22.10 -16.67 -0.09
N ASP A 30 21.50 -16.64 1.09
CA ASP A 30 21.36 -17.82 1.94
C ASP A 30 20.34 -18.74 1.26
N ASP A 31 20.81 -19.81 0.62
CA ASP A 31 19.99 -20.82 -0.06
C ASP A 31 18.98 -21.50 0.89
N ARG A 32 19.04 -21.24 2.21
CA ARG A 32 18.14 -21.79 3.23
C ARG A 32 16.71 -21.22 3.21
N ASN A 33 16.42 -20.22 2.38
CA ASN A 33 15.08 -19.60 2.28
C ASN A 33 14.46 -19.69 0.88
N HIS A 34 14.97 -20.59 0.03
CA HIS A 34 14.39 -20.81 -1.29
C HIS A 34 13.17 -21.73 -1.18
N ILE A 35 12.01 -21.22 -1.63
CA ILE A 35 10.78 -22.03 -1.74
C ILE A 35 10.82 -22.72 -3.11
N PRO A 36 10.55 -24.03 -3.19
CA PRO A 36 10.55 -24.75 -4.46
C PRO A 36 9.62 -24.13 -5.51
N ASP A 37 10.12 -23.93 -6.73
CA ASP A 37 9.40 -23.28 -7.83
C ASP A 37 8.14 -24.04 -8.27
N GLU A 38 8.09 -25.35 -8.02
CA GLU A 38 6.93 -26.21 -8.30
C GLU A 38 5.74 -25.97 -7.37
N LEU A 39 5.95 -25.36 -6.20
CA LEU A 39 4.87 -25.08 -5.27
C LEU A 39 4.05 -23.89 -5.75
N ASP A 40 2.77 -24.12 -6.02
CA ASP A 40 1.85 -23.03 -6.32
C ASP A 40 1.71 -22.12 -5.09
N PHE A 41 1.98 -20.83 -5.25
CA PHE A 41 1.96 -19.84 -4.17
C PHE A 41 0.60 -19.68 -3.47
N LEU A 42 -0.47 -20.21 -4.08
CA LEU A 42 -1.81 -20.26 -3.49
C LEU A 42 -2.19 -21.62 -2.87
N SER A 43 -1.32 -22.62 -2.94
CA SER A 43 -1.55 -23.94 -2.34
C SER A 43 -1.41 -23.95 -0.82
N ASP A 44 -2.03 -24.93 -0.16
CA ASP A 44 -1.82 -25.21 1.27
C ASP A 44 -0.38 -25.70 1.51
N ASP A 45 0.17 -26.53 0.61
CA ASP A 45 1.57 -26.99 0.66
C ASP A 45 2.58 -25.84 0.72
N TYR A 46 2.34 -24.73 0.00
CA TYR A 46 3.19 -23.53 0.06
C TYR A 46 3.15 -22.86 1.44
N ILE A 47 1.98 -22.85 2.10
CA ILE A 47 1.83 -22.31 3.47
C ILE A 47 2.56 -23.21 4.46
N ASP A 48 2.35 -24.52 4.36
CA ASP A 48 2.93 -25.50 5.26
C ASP A 48 4.46 -25.50 5.11
N TYR A 49 4.98 -25.39 3.89
CA TYR A 49 6.41 -25.24 3.65
C TYR A 49 7.01 -24.03 4.37
N ILE A 50 6.36 -22.86 4.28
CA ILE A 50 6.85 -21.67 5.00
C ILE A 50 6.84 -21.88 6.51
N ASN A 51 5.77 -22.46 7.06
CA ASN A 51 5.60 -22.58 8.50
C ASN A 51 6.46 -23.70 9.13
N GLU A 52 6.72 -24.75 8.37
CA GLU A 52 7.37 -25.97 8.88
C GLU A 52 8.82 -26.11 8.45
N GLN A 53 9.17 -25.63 7.24
CA GLN A 53 10.49 -25.85 6.64
C GLN A 53 11.37 -24.60 6.69
N LEU A 54 10.80 -23.40 6.79
CA LEU A 54 11.55 -22.16 6.87
C LEU A 54 11.59 -21.62 8.31
N ASP A 55 12.78 -21.21 8.75
CA ASP A 55 12.97 -20.55 10.05
C ASP A 55 12.66 -19.05 9.93
N THR A 56 11.37 -18.72 9.88
CA THR A 56 10.91 -17.32 9.73
C THR A 56 10.31 -16.78 11.04
N SER A 57 10.33 -15.46 11.18
CA SER A 57 9.73 -14.75 12.33
C SER A 57 8.23 -14.53 12.23
N TRP A 58 7.59 -15.06 11.18
CA TRP A 58 6.18 -14.87 10.86
C TRP A 58 5.51 -16.21 10.56
N ASN A 59 4.18 -16.23 10.50
CA ASN A 59 3.43 -17.43 10.13
C ASN A 59 2.57 -17.13 8.91
N ALA A 60 2.64 -18.00 7.90
CA ALA A 60 1.82 -17.95 6.71
C ALA A 60 0.40 -18.44 7.00
N ARG A 61 -0.60 -17.75 6.45
CA ARG A 61 -2.02 -18.15 6.45
C ARG A 61 -2.67 -17.73 5.14
N ARG A 62 -3.82 -18.36 4.83
CA ARG A 62 -4.60 -18.10 3.63
C ARG A 62 -5.22 -16.69 3.68
N ASN A 63 -4.69 -15.79 2.84
CA ASN A 63 -5.23 -14.44 2.65
C ASN A 63 -5.92 -14.25 1.31
N PHE A 64 -5.86 -15.21 0.39
CA PHE A 64 -6.57 -15.18 -0.88
C PHE A 64 -7.11 -16.59 -1.14
N HIS A 65 -8.29 -16.71 -1.72
CA HIS A 65 -8.83 -18.02 -2.08
C HIS A 65 -7.92 -18.70 -3.12
N GLN A 66 -7.75 -20.02 -3.04
CA GLN A 66 -6.83 -20.77 -3.92
C GLN A 66 -7.12 -20.57 -5.41
N ASN A 67 -8.41 -20.36 -5.75
CA ASN A 67 -8.86 -20.19 -7.14
C ASN A 67 -8.77 -18.74 -7.64
N VAL A 68 -8.24 -17.79 -6.87
CA VAL A 68 -8.11 -16.41 -7.37
C VAL A 68 -7.05 -16.37 -8.48
N SER A 69 -7.30 -15.56 -9.50
CA SER A 69 -6.37 -15.43 -10.62
C SER A 69 -5.05 -14.79 -10.18
N ARG A 70 -3.92 -15.37 -10.62
CA ARG A 70 -2.60 -14.76 -10.48
C ARG A 70 -2.56 -13.34 -11.08
N ILE A 71 -3.24 -13.13 -12.20
CA ILE A 71 -3.33 -11.83 -12.88
C ILE A 71 -4.03 -10.80 -11.98
N PHE A 72 -5.09 -11.22 -11.28
CA PHE A 72 -5.79 -10.35 -10.34
C PHE A 72 -4.87 -9.95 -9.18
N ILE A 73 -4.16 -10.90 -8.56
CA ILE A 73 -3.19 -10.61 -7.49
C ILE A 73 -2.09 -9.66 -7.96
N GLN A 74 -1.51 -9.91 -9.13
CA GLN A 74 -0.51 -9.00 -9.73
C GLN A 74 -1.08 -7.61 -9.98
N GLY A 75 -2.35 -7.54 -10.40
CA GLY A 75 -3.08 -6.30 -10.61
C GLY A 75 -3.25 -5.45 -9.35
N LEU A 76 -3.28 -6.06 -8.17
CA LEU A 76 -3.30 -5.31 -6.90
C LEU A 76 -1.96 -4.60 -6.62
N MET A 77 -0.86 -5.03 -7.25
CA MET A 77 0.50 -4.50 -7.08
C MET A 77 0.78 -3.30 -8.02
N GLY A 78 -0.09 -2.29 -8.00
CA GLY A 78 -0.05 -1.17 -8.93
C GLY A 78 1.02 -0.09 -8.68
N THR A 79 2.14 -0.38 -8.02
CA THR A 79 3.23 0.61 -7.90
C THR A 79 4.27 0.36 -8.97
N LEU A 80 4.50 1.34 -9.84
CA LEU A 80 5.49 1.26 -10.91
C LEU A 80 6.85 1.79 -10.45
N PRO A 81 7.96 1.25 -10.97
CA PRO A 81 9.30 1.80 -10.72
C PRO A 81 9.36 3.28 -11.09
N THR A 82 9.79 4.13 -10.16
CA THR A 82 9.78 5.58 -10.36
C THR A 82 10.86 6.00 -11.37
N PRO A 83 10.50 6.63 -12.51
CA PRO A 83 11.44 7.18 -13.47
C PRO A 83 12.32 8.28 -12.85
N GLU A 84 13.55 8.45 -13.37
CA GLU A 84 14.51 9.45 -12.85
C GLU A 84 13.91 10.86 -12.75
N HIS A 85 13.17 11.31 -13.78
CA HIS A 85 12.58 12.64 -13.83
C HIS A 85 11.43 12.87 -12.82
N LEU A 86 10.91 11.79 -12.21
CA LEU A 86 9.89 11.86 -11.15
C LEU A 86 10.48 11.69 -9.75
N LYS A 87 11.78 11.44 -9.61
CA LYS A 87 12.39 11.29 -8.29
C LYS A 87 12.31 12.61 -7.52
N LEU A 88 11.80 12.54 -6.30
CA LEU A 88 11.74 13.68 -5.39
C LEU A 88 13.11 13.97 -4.77
N PRO A 89 13.37 15.24 -4.37
CA PRO A 89 14.54 15.57 -3.58
C PRO A 89 14.62 14.72 -2.31
N LYS A 90 15.81 14.21 -2.01
CA LYS A 90 16.05 13.46 -0.77
C LYS A 90 16.15 14.45 0.40
N LEU A 91 15.25 14.33 1.37
CA LEU A 91 15.39 15.02 2.65
C LEU A 91 16.33 14.21 3.54
N GLN A 92 17.40 14.85 4.03
CA GLN A 92 18.31 14.27 5.01
C GLN A 92 18.13 14.99 6.35
N HIS A 93 18.00 14.22 7.42
CA HIS A 93 17.94 14.72 8.78
C HIS A 93 19.08 14.10 9.58
N TYR A 94 19.91 14.94 10.18
CA TYR A 94 21.00 14.49 11.04
C TYR A 94 20.48 14.39 12.46
N ILE A 95 20.33 13.15 12.93
CA ILE A 95 19.94 12.88 14.30
C ILE A 95 21.18 13.12 15.17
N THR A 96 21.06 14.01 16.14
CA THR A 96 22.13 14.23 17.12
C THR A 96 22.06 13.16 18.21
N ASP A 97 23.17 12.94 18.92
CA ASP A 97 23.19 12.03 20.08
C ASP A 97 22.23 12.49 21.22
N GLU A 98 21.79 13.76 21.17
CA GLU A 98 20.81 14.34 22.09
C GLU A 98 19.36 13.96 21.73
N GLU A 99 19.09 13.63 20.46
CA GLU A 99 17.79 13.19 19.99
C GLU A 99 17.58 11.70 20.26
N GLN A 100 17.09 11.41 21.46
CA GLN A 100 16.76 10.05 21.87
C GLN A 100 15.46 9.57 21.19
N LEU A 101 15.60 8.86 20.07
CA LEU A 101 14.48 8.16 19.45
C LEU A 101 14.00 6.99 20.34
N PRO A 102 12.68 6.78 20.47
CA PRO A 102 12.17 5.68 21.28
C PRO A 102 12.44 4.33 20.62
N LEU A 103 12.64 3.30 21.45
CA LEU A 103 12.80 1.92 20.97
C LEU A 103 11.56 1.41 20.23
N GLU A 104 10.37 1.84 20.65
CA GLU A 104 9.10 1.52 20.00
C GLU A 104 8.33 2.80 19.67
N PHE A 105 7.75 2.84 18.48
CA PHE A 105 6.95 3.97 18.02
C PHE A 105 5.68 3.50 17.30
N ASP A 106 4.55 4.13 17.64
CA ASP A 106 3.27 3.89 16.99
C ASP A 106 2.58 5.25 16.77
N SER A 107 2.45 5.65 15.51
CA SER A 107 1.83 6.92 15.11
C SER A 107 0.42 7.10 15.69
N ARG A 108 -0.36 6.00 15.82
CA ARG A 108 -1.73 6.05 16.35
C ARG A 108 -1.74 6.44 17.83
N LYS A 109 -0.74 5.99 18.58
CA LYS A 109 -0.55 6.36 19.99
C LYS A 109 0.03 7.76 20.13
N LYS A 110 0.93 8.17 19.23
CA LYS A 110 1.56 9.49 19.26
C LYS A 110 0.58 10.61 18.90
N TRP A 111 -0.32 10.37 17.95
CA TRP A 111 -1.31 11.34 17.47
C TRP A 111 -2.74 10.80 17.58
N PRO A 112 -3.26 10.58 18.80
CA PRO A 112 -4.57 9.93 19.00
C PRO A 112 -5.76 10.78 18.53
N LYS A 113 -5.55 12.09 18.32
CA LYS A 113 -6.55 13.00 17.75
C LYS A 113 -6.71 12.86 16.23
N CYS A 114 -5.82 12.10 15.58
CA CYS A 114 -5.81 11.89 14.14
C CYS A 114 -6.37 10.50 13.83
N LYS A 115 -7.68 10.46 13.55
CA LYS A 115 -8.39 9.20 13.34
C LYS A 115 -7.96 8.48 12.06
N THR A 116 -7.54 9.24 11.05
CA THR A 116 -7.08 8.73 9.74
C THR A 116 -5.91 7.76 9.88
N ILE A 117 -5.04 7.92 10.89
CA ILE A 117 -3.86 7.07 11.11
C ILE A 117 -4.26 5.61 11.43
N SER A 118 -5.47 5.41 11.98
CA SER A 118 -5.98 4.06 12.31
C SER A 118 -6.93 3.51 11.26
N GLU A 119 -7.25 4.28 10.22
CA GLU A 119 -8.14 3.87 9.16
C GLU A 119 -7.43 2.88 8.23
N ILE A 120 -8.08 1.77 7.90
CA ILE A 120 -7.60 0.82 6.89
C ILE A 120 -8.55 0.92 5.71
N ARG A 121 -7.99 1.19 4.54
CA ARG A 121 -8.75 1.35 3.30
C ARG A 121 -8.57 0.17 2.36
N ASP A 122 -9.48 0.08 1.40
CA ASP A 122 -9.54 -0.99 0.41
C ASP A 122 -9.44 -0.37 -0.99
N GLN A 123 -8.40 -0.74 -1.73
CA GLN A 123 -8.19 -0.31 -3.11
C GLN A 123 -9.14 -1.02 -4.10
N GLY A 124 -9.88 -2.03 -3.63
CA GLY A 124 -10.78 -2.83 -4.43
C GLY A 124 -10.06 -3.52 -5.59
N PRO A 125 -10.78 -3.82 -6.68
CA PRO A 125 -10.22 -4.47 -7.86
C PRO A 125 -9.49 -3.46 -8.77
N CYS A 126 -8.54 -2.70 -8.24
CA CYS A 126 -7.82 -1.66 -8.97
C CYS A 126 -6.37 -1.60 -8.47
N GLY A 127 -5.39 -1.49 -9.37
CA GLY A 127 -3.98 -1.29 -9.02
C GLY A 127 -3.67 0.14 -8.60
N SER A 128 -4.39 0.65 -7.60
CA SER A 128 -4.32 2.04 -7.12
C SER A 128 -3.53 2.19 -5.82
N CYS A 129 -2.80 1.16 -5.35
CA CYS A 129 -2.03 1.22 -4.11
C CYS A 129 -1.06 2.43 -4.03
N TRP A 130 -0.52 2.85 -5.18
CA TRP A 130 0.33 4.04 -5.30
C TRP A 130 -0.37 5.34 -4.88
N ALA A 131 -1.68 5.44 -5.14
CA ALA A 131 -2.52 6.57 -4.78
C ALA A 131 -3.07 6.44 -3.36
N PHE A 132 -3.44 5.23 -2.93
CA PHE A 132 -3.90 4.97 -1.55
C PHE A 132 -2.83 5.29 -0.53
N GLY A 133 -1.62 4.72 -0.66
CA GLY A 133 -0.54 4.99 0.28
C GLY A 133 -0.13 6.47 0.33
N ALA A 134 -0.28 7.19 -0.79
CA ALA A 134 -0.08 8.63 -0.83
C ALA A 134 -1.21 9.38 -0.11
N ALA A 135 -2.47 9.16 -0.47
CA ALA A 135 -3.63 9.86 0.10
C ALA A 135 -3.81 9.58 1.61
N GLU A 136 -3.55 8.36 2.07
CA GLU A 136 -3.56 7.98 3.49
C GLU A 136 -2.52 8.78 4.27
N ALA A 137 -1.25 8.76 3.83
CA ALA A 137 -0.18 9.50 4.47
C ALA A 137 -0.37 11.04 4.39
N MET A 138 -0.95 11.56 3.31
CA MET A 138 -1.30 12.97 3.18
C MET A 138 -2.40 13.36 4.18
N SER A 139 -3.44 12.54 4.32
CA SER A 139 -4.53 12.74 5.28
C SER A 139 -4.00 12.82 6.71
N ASP A 140 -3.11 11.89 7.07
CA ASP A 140 -2.44 11.86 8.37
C ASP A 140 -1.59 13.11 8.61
N ARG A 141 -0.79 13.51 7.62
CA ARG A 141 0.08 14.69 7.73
C ARG A 141 -0.71 15.99 7.82
N VAL A 142 -1.86 16.11 7.15
CA VAL A 142 -2.78 17.25 7.31
C VAL A 142 -3.29 17.32 8.76
N CYS A 143 -3.67 16.18 9.33
CA CYS A 143 -4.10 16.14 10.72
C CYS A 143 -2.97 16.46 11.71
N ILE A 144 -1.79 15.84 11.54
CA ILE A 144 -0.62 16.07 12.40
C ILE A 144 -0.19 17.54 12.33
N GLY A 145 -0.05 18.10 11.11
CA GLY A 145 0.36 19.48 10.89
C GLY A 145 -0.65 20.51 11.41
N SER A 146 -1.94 20.17 11.41
CA SER A 146 -3.00 21.00 12.00
C SER A 146 -3.18 20.80 13.51
N GLN A 147 -2.39 19.93 14.15
CA GLN A 147 -2.51 19.54 15.56
C GLN A 147 -3.88 18.93 15.91
N GLY A 148 -4.45 18.17 14.97
CA GLY A 148 -5.75 17.51 15.14
C GLY A 148 -6.97 18.36 14.77
N ARG A 149 -6.79 19.61 14.34
CA ARG A 149 -7.91 20.50 13.96
C ARG A 149 -8.56 20.10 12.65
N ILE A 150 -7.80 19.55 11.71
CA ILE A 150 -8.29 19.10 10.41
C ILE A 150 -8.13 17.59 10.34
N ASN A 151 -9.21 16.86 10.55
CA ASN A 151 -9.29 15.41 10.32
C ASN A 151 -10.07 15.19 9.03
N VAL A 152 -9.36 15.02 7.91
CA VAL A 152 -9.96 14.86 6.58
C VAL A 152 -9.37 13.67 5.88
N GLU A 153 -10.23 12.89 5.25
CA GLU A 153 -9.87 11.81 4.34
C GLU A 153 -9.65 12.42 2.95
N LEU A 154 -8.40 12.44 2.48
CA LEU A 154 -8.10 12.87 1.11
C LEU A 154 -8.42 11.75 0.12
N SER A 155 -8.90 12.16 -1.05
CA SER A 155 -9.44 11.26 -2.07
C SER A 155 -8.34 10.53 -2.84
N PRO A 156 -8.21 9.19 -2.71
CA PRO A 156 -7.41 8.41 -3.65
C PRO A 156 -8.07 8.39 -5.04
N GLU A 157 -9.38 8.57 -5.14
CA GLU A 157 -10.12 8.61 -6.40
C GLU A 157 -9.70 9.81 -7.26
N ASP A 158 -9.50 10.98 -6.66
CA ASP A 158 -8.99 12.18 -7.35
C ASP A 158 -7.59 11.91 -7.94
N LEU A 159 -6.68 11.31 -7.16
CA LEU A 159 -5.37 10.89 -7.66
C LEU A 159 -5.49 9.89 -8.82
N VAL A 160 -6.25 8.82 -8.63
CA VAL A 160 -6.37 7.70 -9.58
C VAL A 160 -6.97 8.16 -10.90
N SER A 161 -8.01 9.01 -10.85
CA SER A 161 -8.79 9.39 -12.02
C SER A 161 -8.30 10.68 -12.69
N CYS A 162 -7.78 11.65 -11.92
CA CYS A 162 -7.45 12.99 -12.42
C CYS A 162 -5.95 13.26 -12.60
N CYS A 163 -5.04 12.57 -11.88
CA CYS A 163 -3.60 12.77 -12.07
C CYS A 163 -3.07 12.06 -13.32
N ARG A 164 -3.14 12.75 -14.47
CA ARG A 164 -2.70 12.22 -15.77
C ARG A 164 -1.21 11.88 -15.86
N ASN A 165 -0.37 12.54 -15.06
CA ASN A 165 1.09 12.32 -15.05
C ASN A 165 1.54 11.36 -13.94
N CYS A 166 0.61 10.83 -13.13
CA CYS A 166 0.95 9.92 -12.05
C CYS A 166 1.06 8.47 -12.49
N GLY A 167 0.64 8.12 -13.71
CA GLY A 167 0.67 6.75 -14.22
C GLY A 167 -0.57 6.41 -15.02
N ALA A 168 -0.96 5.14 -14.97
CA ALA A 168 -2.05 4.55 -15.74
C ALA A 168 -3.27 4.19 -14.85
N GLY A 169 -3.51 4.94 -13.77
CA GLY A 169 -4.65 4.75 -12.87
C GLY A 169 -4.64 3.35 -12.22
N CYS A 170 -5.66 2.54 -12.51
CA CYS A 170 -5.78 1.16 -12.03
C CYS A 170 -4.76 0.18 -12.64
N ASN A 171 -4.01 0.57 -13.67
CA ASN A 171 -2.89 -0.21 -14.20
C ASN A 171 -1.54 0.20 -13.58
N GLY A 172 -1.60 0.95 -12.49
CA GLY A 172 -0.46 1.34 -11.68
C GLY A 172 0.06 2.75 -11.92
N GLY A 173 0.88 3.22 -10.99
CA GLY A 173 1.39 4.59 -10.98
C GLY A 173 2.59 4.81 -10.07
N PHE A 174 2.99 6.07 -9.97
CA PHE A 174 4.22 6.53 -9.35
C PHE A 174 3.89 7.33 -8.08
N PRO A 175 4.19 6.80 -6.87
CA PRO A 175 3.92 7.52 -5.63
C PRO A 175 4.55 8.91 -5.58
N ALA A 176 5.75 9.08 -6.15
CA ALA A 176 6.45 10.36 -6.21
C ALA A 176 5.68 11.44 -7.01
N ALA A 177 5.00 11.03 -8.09
CA ALA A 177 4.16 11.93 -8.87
C ALA A 177 2.87 12.28 -8.11
N ALA A 178 2.31 11.35 -7.32
CA ALA A 178 1.15 11.63 -6.47
C ALA A 178 1.44 12.75 -5.46
N TRP A 179 2.62 12.71 -4.80
CA TRP A 179 3.06 13.78 -3.91
C TRP A 179 3.27 15.11 -4.65
N SER A 180 3.86 15.08 -5.84
CA SER A 180 4.00 16.28 -6.68
C SER A 180 2.64 16.88 -7.07
N TYR A 181 1.67 16.04 -7.44
CA TYR A 181 0.31 16.46 -7.78
C TYR A 181 -0.38 17.10 -6.58
N PHE A 182 -0.27 16.52 -5.39
CA PHE A 182 -0.85 17.11 -4.18
C PHE A 182 -0.30 18.51 -3.89
N VAL A 183 1.00 18.74 -4.12
CA VAL A 183 1.61 20.07 -3.96
C VAL A 183 1.14 21.06 -5.02
N GLN A 184 1.01 20.63 -6.28
CA GLN A 184 0.73 21.52 -7.41
C GLN A 184 -0.77 21.81 -7.59
N ASN A 185 -1.62 20.82 -7.37
CA ASN A 185 -3.05 20.84 -7.68
C ASN A 185 -3.92 20.73 -6.43
N GLY A 186 -3.39 20.19 -5.34
CA GLY A 186 -4.19 19.79 -4.18
C GLY A 186 -4.95 18.48 -4.42
N LEU A 187 -5.72 18.08 -3.41
CA LEU A 187 -6.67 16.96 -3.48
C LEU A 187 -7.95 17.33 -2.76
N VAL A 188 -9.08 16.84 -3.27
CA VAL A 188 -10.37 16.95 -2.58
C VAL A 188 -10.52 15.90 -1.48
N SER A 189 -11.52 16.06 -0.62
CA SER A 189 -11.88 15.01 0.35
C SER A 189 -12.51 13.81 -0.37
N GLY A 190 -12.22 12.59 0.08
CA GLY A 190 -12.77 11.37 -0.49
C GLY A 190 -12.56 10.18 0.42
N GLY A 191 -13.67 9.65 0.94
CA GLY A 191 -13.67 8.45 1.77
C GLY A 191 -13.83 7.17 0.96
N LEU A 192 -14.06 6.07 1.67
CA LEU A 192 -14.39 4.79 1.06
C LEU A 192 -15.69 4.83 0.24
N TYR A 193 -15.87 3.81 -0.60
CA TYR A 193 -17.08 3.63 -1.38
C TYR A 193 -18.36 3.76 -0.53
N GLY A 194 -19.33 4.50 -1.07
CA GLY A 194 -20.60 4.79 -0.39
C GLY A 194 -20.53 5.93 0.64
N ASN A 195 -19.36 6.55 0.87
CA ASN A 195 -19.26 7.72 1.76
C ASN A 195 -19.70 9.01 1.05
N HIS A 196 -20.99 9.33 1.16
CA HIS A 196 -21.60 10.52 0.55
C HIS A 196 -21.30 11.85 1.27
N HIS A 197 -20.51 11.85 2.35
CA HIS A 197 -20.14 13.07 3.09
C HIS A 197 -18.81 13.68 2.62
N THR A 198 -18.19 13.10 1.60
CA THR A 198 -16.92 13.55 1.03
C THR A 198 -17.11 13.99 -0.42
N CYS A 199 -16.20 14.82 -0.94
CA CYS A 199 -16.34 15.37 -2.29
C CYS A 199 -16.32 14.28 -3.37
N GLN A 200 -15.30 13.42 -3.31
CA GLN A 200 -15.08 12.35 -4.29
C GLN A 200 -14.72 11.05 -3.57
N PRO A 201 -15.70 10.30 -3.05
CA PRO A 201 -15.46 8.98 -2.47
C PRO A 201 -14.99 7.99 -3.53
N TYR A 202 -14.31 6.93 -3.08
CA TYR A 202 -13.76 5.90 -3.96
C TYR A 202 -14.85 5.19 -4.78
N ALA A 203 -14.59 4.99 -6.07
CA ALA A 203 -15.60 4.50 -7.00
C ALA A 203 -15.89 2.99 -6.88
N PHE A 204 -14.92 2.21 -6.41
CA PHE A 204 -15.05 0.75 -6.37
C PHE A 204 -15.63 0.25 -5.06
N ALA A 205 -16.69 -0.56 -5.16
CA ALA A 205 -17.25 -1.26 -4.01
C ALA A 205 -16.24 -2.26 -3.42
N PRO A 206 -16.20 -2.43 -2.10
CA PRO A 206 -15.40 -3.48 -1.49
C PRO A 206 -15.87 -4.86 -1.96
N CYS A 207 -14.92 -5.73 -2.28
CA CYS A 207 -15.18 -7.10 -2.71
C CYS A 207 -14.39 -8.09 -1.82
N GLU A 208 -14.74 -9.37 -1.83
CA GLU A 208 -14.01 -10.38 -1.06
C GLU A 208 -12.70 -10.71 -1.78
N HIS A 209 -11.60 -10.15 -1.26
CA HIS A 209 -10.23 -10.49 -1.67
C HIS A 209 -9.66 -11.67 -0.86
N HIS A 210 -10.24 -11.99 0.31
CA HIS A 210 -9.60 -12.89 1.26
C HIS A 210 -10.05 -14.34 1.24
N THR A 211 -11.36 -14.58 1.30
CA THR A 211 -12.00 -15.91 1.29
C THR A 211 -13.50 -15.75 0.95
N LYS A 212 -14.29 -16.83 1.00
CA LYS A 212 -15.76 -16.73 0.92
C LYS A 212 -16.29 -15.87 2.07
N GLY A 213 -16.90 -14.74 1.73
CA GLY A 213 -17.53 -13.85 2.69
C GLY A 213 -18.90 -13.37 2.22
N LYS A 214 -19.31 -12.19 2.70
CA LYS A 214 -20.64 -11.61 2.41
C LYS A 214 -20.62 -10.70 1.18
N ARG A 215 -19.45 -10.25 0.74
CA ARG A 215 -19.28 -9.39 -0.44
C ARG A 215 -19.16 -10.24 -1.70
N PRO A 216 -19.41 -9.66 -2.90
CA PRO A 216 -19.11 -10.36 -4.15
C PRO A 216 -17.60 -10.66 -4.27
N PRO A 217 -17.22 -11.71 -5.01
CA PRO A 217 -15.80 -12.00 -5.27
C PRO A 217 -15.15 -10.86 -6.08
N CYS A 218 -13.86 -10.62 -5.83
CA CYS A 218 -13.05 -9.80 -6.73
C CYS A 218 -12.50 -10.67 -7.85
N ASP A 219 -12.99 -10.49 -9.08
CA ASP A 219 -12.60 -11.37 -10.19
C ASP A 219 -11.46 -10.76 -11.03
N GLU A 220 -11.64 -9.52 -11.50
CA GLU A 220 -10.72 -8.86 -12.44
C GLU A 220 -10.48 -7.40 -12.08
N ILE A 221 -9.28 -6.89 -12.45
CA ILE A 221 -8.96 -5.47 -12.34
C ILE A 221 -9.89 -4.66 -13.23
N GLN A 222 -10.51 -3.65 -12.62
CA GLN A 222 -11.47 -2.78 -13.27
C GLN A 222 -10.78 -1.59 -13.93
N PRO A 223 -11.38 -1.03 -14.99
CA PRO A 223 -10.84 0.14 -15.66
C PRO A 223 -10.87 1.37 -14.75
N THR A 224 -9.87 2.24 -14.89
CA THR A 224 -9.80 3.52 -14.18
C THR A 224 -11.09 4.34 -14.41
N PRO A 225 -11.76 4.80 -13.34
CA PRO A 225 -12.91 5.68 -13.47
C PRO A 225 -12.54 6.99 -14.16
N ARG A 226 -13.52 7.65 -14.78
CA ARG A 226 -13.30 8.97 -15.39
C ARG A 226 -13.12 10.03 -14.30
N CYS A 227 -12.14 10.90 -14.48
CA CYS A 227 -11.96 12.09 -13.65
C CYS A 227 -13.26 12.90 -13.57
N GLN A 228 -13.67 13.26 -12.36
CA GLN A 228 -14.78 14.17 -12.09
C GLN A 228 -14.25 15.31 -11.22
N HIS A 229 -14.14 16.50 -11.78
CA HIS A 229 -14.00 17.71 -10.96
C HIS A 229 -15.41 18.11 -10.52
N LYS A 230 -15.71 17.93 -9.23
CA LYS A 230 -16.95 18.41 -8.60
C LYS A 230 -16.68 19.68 -7.81
#